data_AF-A0A183ABV2-F1
#
_entry.id   AF-A0A183ABV2-F1
#
_cell.length_a   1.000
_cell.length_b   1.000
_cell.length_c   1.000
_cell.angle_alpha   90.00
_cell.angle_beta   90.00
_cell.angle_gamma   90.00
#
_symmetry.space_group_name_H-M   'P 1'
#
loop_
_entity.id
_entity.type
_entity.pdbx_description
1 polymer ?
#
loop_
_entity_poly.entity_id
_entity_poly.type
_entity_poly.pdbx_seq_one_letter_code
_entity_poly.pdbx_strand_id
1 'polypeptide(L)'
;MGIPSVSTNLSGFGCFMEEHVEDPKSYGIYVIDRRFQNCEDSIQQLTKYLFEFCQYSRRQRIVLRNRTERLSELLDWKNLCSYYRRARVMALHRHAPELFTNPPPMINNGDSYSERSFCISRPYSAPASPSASGRSTPLPSGGATGSERSSPTSHLDEDEVDEVTERLELGLSAVELDDGVTA
;
A
#
# COMPACT_ATOMS: atom_id res chain seq x y z
N MET A 1 4.48 11.76 -3.30
CA MET A 1 5.33 11.52 -4.49
C MET A 1 5.25 10.09 -5.02
N GLY A 2 4.71 9.11 -4.27
CA GLY A 2 4.40 7.77 -4.79
C GLY A 2 5.60 6.94 -5.25
N ILE A 3 6.82 7.29 -4.85
CA ILE A 3 8.03 6.60 -5.31
C ILE A 3 8.34 5.43 -4.36
N PRO A 4 8.40 4.18 -4.87
CA PRO A 4 8.84 3.05 -4.08
C PRO A 4 10.23 3.30 -3.47
N SER A 5 10.45 2.84 -2.25
CA SER A 5 11.68 3.14 -1.51
C SER A 5 12.17 1.93 -0.72
N VAL A 6 13.48 1.90 -0.49
CA VAL A 6 14.14 0.91 0.35
C VAL A 6 14.61 1.61 1.63
N SER A 7 14.28 1.04 2.78
CA SER A 7 14.71 1.49 4.10
C SER A 7 15.20 0.31 4.94
N THR A 8 15.44 0.53 6.24
CA THR A 8 15.94 -0.49 7.17
C THR A 8 15.12 -0.49 8.45
N ASN A 9 15.07 -1.60 9.16
CA ASN A 9 14.43 -1.74 10.48
C ASN A 9 15.21 -1.08 11.63
N LEU A 10 16.25 -0.31 11.32
CA LEU A 10 16.92 0.61 12.24
C LEU A 10 16.56 2.07 11.95
N SER A 11 15.93 2.34 10.82
CA SER A 11 15.46 3.68 10.45
C SER A 11 14.12 3.93 11.13
N GLY A 12 13.92 5.14 11.66
CA GLY A 12 12.63 5.51 12.27
C GLY A 12 11.46 5.38 11.30
N PHE A 13 11.68 5.66 10.00
CA PHE A 13 10.69 5.45 8.97
C PHE A 13 10.39 3.95 8.76
N GLY A 14 11.41 3.10 8.68
CA GLY A 14 11.25 1.66 8.49
C GLY A 14 10.47 1.03 9.64
N CYS A 15 10.87 1.33 10.89
CA CYS A 15 10.15 0.86 12.07
C CYS A 15 8.69 1.34 12.08
N PHE A 16 8.44 2.62 11.77
CA PHE A 16 7.09 3.15 11.73
C PHE A 16 6.23 2.43 10.68
N MET A 17 6.77 2.20 9.48
CA MET A 17 6.05 1.52 8.41
C MET A 17 5.78 0.04 8.72
N GLU A 18 6.72 -0.68 9.36
CA GLU A 18 6.52 -2.07 9.79
C GLU A 18 5.46 -2.20 10.89
N GLU A 19 5.33 -1.20 11.76
CA GLU A 19 4.32 -1.19 12.83
C GLU A 19 2.91 -0.83 12.32
N HIS A 20 2.81 0.04 11.31
CA HIS A 20 1.53 0.62 10.88
C HIS A 20 1.00 0.06 9.55
N VAL A 21 1.80 -0.71 8.80
CA VAL A 21 1.41 -1.30 7.52
C VAL A 21 1.68 -2.81 7.56
N GLU A 22 0.63 -3.61 7.38
CA GLU A 22 0.71 -5.07 7.49
C GLU A 22 1.63 -5.71 6.43
N ASP A 23 1.60 -5.18 5.20
CA ASP A 23 2.45 -5.62 4.09
C ASP A 23 3.10 -4.42 3.39
N PRO A 24 4.19 -3.85 3.95
CA PRO A 24 4.86 -2.67 3.40
C PRO A 24 5.37 -2.90 1.95
N LYS A 25 5.77 -4.14 1.62
CA LYS A 25 6.30 -4.51 0.29
C LYS A 25 5.23 -4.30 -0.78
N SER A 26 3.98 -4.66 -0.51
CA SER A 26 2.85 -4.45 -1.44
C SER A 26 2.58 -2.97 -1.76
N TYR A 27 3.00 -2.07 -0.87
CA TYR A 27 2.93 -0.61 -1.02
C TYR A 27 4.25 0.01 -1.53
N GLY A 28 5.21 -0.81 -1.96
CA GLY A 28 6.50 -0.35 -2.48
C GLY A 28 7.46 0.16 -1.42
N ILE A 29 7.25 -0.25 -0.16
CA ILE A 29 8.17 0.02 0.95
C ILE A 29 8.91 -1.27 1.27
N TYR A 30 10.20 -1.30 0.93
CA TYR A 30 11.06 -2.45 1.14
C TYR A 30 11.90 -2.19 2.39
N VAL A 31 11.70 -2.96 3.46
CA VAL A 31 12.47 -2.82 4.69
C VAL A 31 13.50 -3.95 4.76
N ILE A 32 14.77 -3.57 4.86
CA ILE A 32 15.89 -4.50 5.03
C ILE A 32 16.13 -4.72 6.51
N ASP A 33 16.34 -5.98 6.89
CA ASP A 33 16.73 -6.33 8.23
C ASP A 33 18.23 -6.06 8.43
N ARG A 34 18.51 -5.03 9.22
CA ARG A 34 19.87 -4.63 9.65
C ARG A 34 20.06 -4.83 11.15
N ARG A 35 19.04 -5.28 11.87
CA ARG A 35 19.02 -5.41 13.33
C ARG A 35 19.27 -6.84 13.79
N PHE A 36 18.69 -7.82 13.08
CA PHE A 36 18.73 -9.23 13.47
C PHE A 36 19.49 -10.12 12.48
N GLN A 37 20.06 -9.51 11.42
CA GLN A 37 20.86 -10.21 10.41
C GLN A 37 22.30 -9.68 10.36
N ASN A 38 23.19 -10.52 9.83
CA ASN A 38 24.58 -10.13 9.60
C ASN A 38 24.67 -9.21 8.36
N CYS A 39 25.84 -8.58 8.18
CA CYS A 39 26.00 -7.59 7.11
C CYS A 39 25.85 -8.18 5.71
N GLU A 40 26.33 -9.42 5.48
CA GLU A 40 26.28 -10.08 4.18
C GLU A 40 24.83 -10.43 3.81
N ASP A 41 24.07 -10.97 4.75
CA ASP A 41 22.65 -11.29 4.57
C ASP A 41 21.84 -10.03 4.23
N SER A 42 22.10 -8.91 4.91
CA SER A 42 21.46 -7.63 4.58
C SER A 42 21.81 -7.14 3.17
N ILE A 43 23.06 -7.34 2.72
CA ILE A 43 23.51 -6.98 1.36
C ILE A 43 22.81 -7.86 0.32
N GLN A 44 22.69 -9.16 0.59
CA GLN A 44 21.97 -10.10 -0.27
C GLN A 44 20.49 -9.74 -0.35
N GLN A 45 19.85 -9.38 0.78
CA GLN A 45 18.46 -8.93 0.81
C GLN A 45 18.24 -7.65 -0.01
N LEU A 46 19.11 -6.65 0.15
CA LEU A 46 19.07 -5.42 -0.66
C LEU A 46 19.20 -5.75 -2.15
N THR A 47 20.19 -6.55 -2.51
CA THR A 47 20.44 -6.97 -3.89
C THR A 47 19.24 -7.67 -4.49
N LYS A 48 18.60 -8.57 -3.73
CA LYS A 48 17.37 -9.26 -4.14
C LYS A 48 16.24 -8.29 -4.43
N TYR A 49 15.96 -7.32 -3.55
CA TYR A 49 14.91 -6.32 -3.79
C TYR A 49 15.17 -5.47 -5.03
N LEU A 50 16.42 -5.03 -5.24
CA LEU A 50 16.78 -4.25 -6.42
C LEU A 50 16.64 -5.07 -7.70
N PHE A 51 17.07 -6.34 -7.67
CA PHE A 51 16.96 -7.25 -8.80
C PHE A 51 15.51 -7.56 -9.17
N GLU A 52 14.66 -7.90 -8.18
CA GLU A 52 13.22 -8.11 -8.37
C GLU A 52 12.56 -6.86 -8.99
N PHE A 53 12.90 -5.66 -8.49
CA PHE A 53 12.34 -4.42 -9.03
C PHE A 53 12.70 -4.17 -10.50
N CYS A 54 13.91 -4.54 -10.92
CA CYS A 54 14.34 -4.44 -12.33
C CYS A 54 13.55 -5.37 -13.26
N GLN A 55 13.01 -6.47 -12.74
CA GLN A 55 12.21 -7.43 -13.50
C GLN A 55 10.76 -6.97 -13.71
N TYR A 56 10.30 -5.95 -12.99
CA TYR A 56 8.92 -5.50 -13.12
C TYR A 56 8.61 -4.93 -14.51
N SER A 57 7.42 -5.26 -15.00
CA SER A 57 6.84 -4.66 -16.20
C SER A 57 6.51 -3.18 -15.98
N ARG A 58 6.29 -2.44 -17.07
CA ARG A 58 5.84 -1.05 -16.99
C ARG A 58 4.53 -0.93 -16.21
N ARG A 59 3.57 -1.83 -16.45
CA ARG A 59 2.26 -1.84 -15.77
C ARG A 59 2.44 -2.05 -14.27
N GLN A 60 3.23 -3.04 -13.88
CA GLN A 60 3.54 -3.34 -12.48
C GLN A 60 4.16 -2.16 -11.74
N ARG A 61 5.12 -1.45 -12.37
CA ARG A 61 5.70 -0.24 -11.77
C ARG A 61 4.68 0.89 -11.59
N ILE A 62 3.75 1.07 -12.52
CA ILE A 62 2.67 2.06 -12.39
C ILE A 62 1.75 1.72 -11.22
N VAL A 63 1.32 0.46 -11.12
CA VAL A 63 0.47 -0.02 -10.03
C VAL A 63 1.17 0.15 -8.68
N LEU A 64 2.44 -0.26 -8.58
CA LEU A 64 3.23 -0.10 -7.37
C LEU A 64 3.35 1.39 -6.97
N ARG A 65 3.61 2.29 -7.94
CA ARG A 65 3.66 3.74 -7.71
C ARG A 65 2.34 4.29 -7.15
N ASN A 66 1.22 3.87 -7.71
CA ASN A 66 -0.11 4.28 -7.24
C ASN A 66 -0.40 3.73 -5.84
N ARG A 67 0.04 2.50 -5.53
CA ARG A 67 -0.05 1.94 -4.18
C ARG A 67 0.80 2.76 -3.21
N THR A 68 2.06 3.04 -3.54
CA THR A 68 2.95 3.86 -2.71
C THR A 68 2.40 5.26 -2.45
N GLU A 69 1.68 5.86 -3.41
CA GLU A 69 1.03 7.15 -3.22
C GLU A 69 0.01 7.15 -2.08
N ARG A 70 -0.76 6.07 -1.91
CA ARG A 70 -1.80 5.95 -0.87
C ARG A 70 -1.23 6.07 0.55
N LEU A 71 0.04 5.73 0.74
CA LEU A 71 0.73 5.90 2.03
C LEU A 71 0.92 7.37 2.42
N SER A 72 0.75 8.31 1.49
CA SER A 72 0.87 9.74 1.80
C SER A 72 -0.19 10.24 2.80
N GLU A 73 -1.38 9.64 2.80
CA GLU A 73 -2.42 9.96 3.77
C GLU A 73 -1.99 9.55 5.18
N LEU A 74 -1.44 8.34 5.35
CA LEU A 74 -0.91 7.86 6.63
C LEU A 74 0.15 8.82 7.20
N LEU A 75 1.01 9.34 6.33
CA LEU A 75 2.14 10.20 6.68
C LEU A 75 1.76 11.70 6.75
N ASP A 76 0.48 12.06 6.60
CA ASP A 76 0.02 13.43 6.77
C ASP A 76 0.08 13.85 8.25
N TRP A 77 0.41 15.12 8.50
CA TRP A 77 0.35 15.74 9.81
C TRP A 77 -1.02 15.64 10.47
N LYS A 78 -2.10 15.57 9.69
CA LYS A 78 -3.45 15.31 10.23
C LYS A 78 -3.48 14.04 11.10
N ASN A 79 -2.74 13.02 10.68
CA ASN A 79 -2.58 11.74 11.37
C ASN A 79 -1.50 11.83 12.45
N LEU A 80 -0.30 12.31 12.09
CA LEU A 80 0.85 12.33 12.99
C LEU A 80 0.71 13.32 14.17
N CYS A 81 -0.13 14.35 14.06
CA CYS A 81 -0.38 15.31 15.15
C CYS A 81 -1.01 14.66 16.40
N SER A 82 -1.65 13.50 16.26
CA SER A 82 -2.18 12.72 17.38
C SER A 82 -1.10 12.38 18.42
N TYR A 83 0.12 12.03 17.98
CA TYR A 83 1.25 11.74 18.85
C TYR A 83 1.68 12.96 19.67
N TYR A 84 1.67 14.16 19.07
CA TYR A 84 1.98 15.42 19.76
C TYR A 84 0.91 15.79 20.78
N ARG A 85 -0.38 15.63 20.42
CA ARG A 85 -1.49 15.84 21.36
C ARG A 85 -1.37 14.92 22.57
N ARG A 86 -1.08 13.63 22.34
CA ARG A 86 -0.87 12.65 23.41
C ARG A 86 0.30 13.03 24.31
N ALA A 87 1.45 13.38 23.73
CA ALA A 87 2.63 13.79 24.50
C ALA A 87 2.34 15.00 25.40
N ARG A 88 1.57 15.99 24.91
CA ARG A 88 1.18 17.17 25.68
C ARG A 88 0.24 16.81 26.85
N VAL A 89 -0.76 15.97 26.61
CA VAL A 89 -1.69 15.51 27.66
C VAL A 89 -0.90 14.76 28.74
N MET A 90 0.02 13.88 28.35
CA MET A 90 0.87 13.15 29.29
C MET A 90 1.76 14.07 30.12
N ALA A 91 2.38 15.08 29.49
CA ALA A 91 3.23 16.03 30.19
C ALA A 91 2.42 16.86 31.21
N LEU A 92 1.22 17.33 30.82
CA LEU A 92 0.33 18.06 31.72
C LEU A 92 -0.16 17.18 32.88
N HIS A 93 -0.54 15.93 32.61
CA HIS A 93 -0.96 14.99 33.66
C HIS A 93 0.17 14.71 34.67
N ARG A 94 1.42 14.59 34.20
CA ARG A 94 2.57 14.40 35.10
C ARG A 94 2.88 15.65 35.93
N HIS A 95 2.61 16.85 35.40
CA HIS A 95 2.89 18.11 36.08
C HIS A 95 1.79 18.54 37.06
N ALA A 96 0.52 18.39 36.67
CA ALA A 96 -0.65 18.86 37.42
C ALA A 96 -1.77 17.81 37.34
N PRO A 97 -1.65 16.69 38.08
CA PRO A 97 -2.62 15.59 38.04
C PRO A 97 -4.01 16.02 38.54
N GLU A 98 -4.09 16.99 39.45
CA GLU A 98 -5.37 17.50 39.98
C GLU A 98 -6.29 18.14 38.92
N LEU A 99 -5.75 18.56 37.78
CA LEU A 99 -6.54 19.12 36.67
C LEU A 99 -7.27 18.05 35.85
N PHE A 100 -6.98 16.77 36.08
CA PHE A 100 -7.53 15.64 35.33
C PHE A 100 -8.45 14.82 36.24
N THR A 101 -9.78 14.91 36.02
CA THR A 101 -10.78 14.15 36.79
C THR A 101 -10.72 12.65 36.50
N ASN A 102 -10.29 12.29 35.29
CA ASN A 102 -10.05 10.92 34.86
C ASN A 102 -8.57 10.77 34.51
N PRO A 103 -7.91 9.65 34.85
CA PRO A 103 -6.57 9.39 34.36
C PRO A 103 -6.59 9.42 32.82
N PRO A 104 -5.59 10.04 32.16
CA PRO A 104 -5.44 9.93 30.73
C PRO A 104 -5.37 8.44 30.37
N PRO A 105 -5.88 8.03 29.19
CA PRO A 105 -5.76 6.64 28.75
C PRO A 105 -4.30 6.24 28.92
N MET A 106 -4.09 5.27 29.83
CA MET A 106 -2.75 4.84 30.19
C MET A 106 -2.10 4.30 28.93
N ILE A 107 -0.85 4.67 28.67
CA ILE A 107 -0.06 4.02 27.63
C ILE A 107 0.14 2.58 28.07
N ASN A 108 -0.80 1.70 27.75
CA ASN A 108 -0.39 0.34 27.49
C ASN A 108 0.37 0.40 26.17
N ASN A 109 1.49 -0.32 26.10
CA ASN A 109 2.21 -0.57 24.85
C ASN A 109 1.36 -1.36 23.81
N GLY A 110 0.04 -1.48 24.02
CA GLY A 110 -0.97 -2.07 23.15
C GLY A 110 -2.31 -1.35 23.28
N ASP A 111 -2.30 -0.02 23.43
CA ASP A 111 -3.52 0.79 23.41
C ASP A 111 -4.16 0.75 22.01
N SER A 112 -5.09 -0.19 21.87
CA SER A 112 -5.90 -0.55 20.71
C SER A 112 -6.64 0.61 20.01
N TYR A 113 -6.63 1.81 20.58
CA TYR A 113 -7.21 3.01 19.97
C TYR A 113 -6.31 3.66 18.91
N SER A 114 -4.97 3.60 19.04
CA SER A 114 -4.07 4.07 17.97
C SER A 114 -3.83 2.99 16.91
N GLU A 115 -3.73 1.72 17.31
CA GLU A 115 -3.54 0.59 16.38
C GLU A 115 -4.66 0.50 15.34
N ARG A 116 -5.93 0.67 15.76
CA ARG A 116 -7.07 0.64 14.83
C ARG A 116 -7.16 1.86 13.92
N SER A 117 -6.48 2.95 14.25
CA SER A 117 -6.57 4.22 13.51
C SER A 117 -5.60 4.31 12.33
N PHE A 118 -4.57 3.45 12.31
CA PHE A 118 -3.46 3.59 11.37
C PHE A 118 -3.03 2.29 10.69
N CYS A 119 -3.65 1.15 11.01
CA CYS A 119 -3.34 -0.10 10.33
C CYS A 119 -3.84 -0.04 8.88
N ILE A 120 -2.92 0.24 7.96
CA ILE A 120 -3.18 0.04 6.54
C ILE A 120 -3.04 -1.46 6.28
N SER A 121 -4.20 -2.11 6.22
CA SER A 121 -4.32 -3.47 5.70
C SER A 121 -3.90 -3.50 4.23
N ARG A 122 -3.71 -4.70 3.70
CA ARG A 122 -3.46 -4.93 2.27
C ARG A 122 -4.43 -4.09 1.40
N PRO A 123 -3.95 -3.50 0.29
CA PRO A 123 -4.78 -2.61 -0.51
C PRO A 123 -6.03 -3.36 -0.96
N TYR A 124 -7.21 -2.87 -0.54
CA TYR A 124 -8.49 -3.41 -0.98
C TYR A 124 -8.61 -3.23 -2.50
N SER A 125 -9.01 -4.32 -3.17
CA SER A 125 -9.55 -4.31 -4.53
C SER A 125 -10.64 -3.24 -4.57
N ALA A 126 -10.54 -2.27 -5.46
CA ALA A 126 -11.75 -1.52 -5.81
C ALA A 126 -12.70 -2.54 -6.45
N PRO A 127 -13.97 -2.65 -6.02
CA PRO A 127 -14.93 -3.44 -6.78
C PRO A 127 -14.97 -2.86 -8.21
N ALA A 128 -15.01 -3.74 -9.21
CA ALA A 128 -15.22 -3.33 -10.59
C ALA A 128 -16.37 -2.31 -10.62
N SER A 129 -16.14 -1.16 -11.26
CA SER A 129 -17.19 -0.15 -11.40
C SER A 129 -18.41 -0.84 -12.00
N PRO A 130 -19.63 -0.64 -11.47
CA PRO A 130 -20.80 -1.32 -11.99
C PRO A 130 -20.95 -0.95 -13.47
N SER A 131 -20.67 -1.92 -14.35
CA SER A 131 -20.89 -1.83 -15.79
C SER A 131 -22.39 -1.78 -16.05
N ALA A 132 -22.95 -0.58 -15.96
CA ALA A 132 -24.33 -0.30 -16.34
C ALA A 132 -24.47 1.13 -16.88
N SER A 133 -24.26 1.29 -18.17
CA SER A 133 -25.21 1.99 -19.04
C SER A 133 -24.82 1.81 -20.50
N GLY A 134 -25.70 1.14 -21.23
CA GLY A 134 -25.52 0.82 -22.64
C GLY A 134 -25.40 2.05 -23.53
N ARG A 135 -24.54 1.88 -24.54
CA ARG A 135 -24.67 2.37 -25.92
C ARG A 135 -25.82 3.39 -26.13
N SER A 136 -25.49 4.67 -26.02
CA SER A 136 -26.34 5.76 -26.53
C SER A 136 -25.54 6.61 -27.50
N THR A 137 -25.29 6.07 -28.69
CA THR A 137 -24.89 6.86 -29.87
C THR A 137 -26.08 6.91 -30.81
N PRO A 138 -26.63 8.09 -31.15
CA PRO A 138 -27.70 8.18 -32.12
C PRO A 138 -27.15 7.84 -33.52
N LEU A 139 -27.95 7.14 -34.33
CA LEU A 139 -27.66 6.82 -35.72
C LEU A 139 -27.47 8.12 -36.54
N PRO A 140 -26.41 8.24 -37.37
CA PRO A 140 -26.35 9.31 -38.36
C PRO A 140 -27.19 8.92 -39.58
N SER A 141 -28.14 9.80 -39.92
CA SER A 141 -28.92 9.76 -41.16
C SER A 141 -28.00 9.87 -42.38
N GLY A 142 -28.32 9.09 -43.42
CA GLY A 142 -27.46 8.84 -44.58
C GLY A 142 -27.16 10.04 -45.49
N GLY A 143 -26.06 9.89 -46.24
CA GLY A 143 -25.68 10.81 -47.30
C GLY A 143 -24.26 10.61 -47.83
N ALA A 144 -24.13 9.74 -48.82
CA ALA A 144 -23.23 9.81 -49.98
C ALA A 144 -21.68 9.87 -49.84
N THR A 145 -21.07 9.11 -50.77
CA THR A 145 -19.71 9.20 -51.34
C THR A 145 -18.60 8.41 -50.65
N GLY A 146 -18.00 7.51 -51.41
CA GLY A 146 -17.02 6.54 -50.96
C GLY A 146 -15.59 7.09 -50.90
N SER A 147 -14.77 6.38 -50.14
CA SER A 147 -13.37 6.13 -50.44
C SER A 147 -12.88 5.06 -49.47
N GLU A 148 -12.31 3.99 -50.01
CA GLU A 148 -11.70 2.90 -49.26
C GLU A 148 -10.52 3.44 -48.45
N ARG A 149 -10.61 3.35 -47.12
CA ARG A 149 -9.43 3.45 -46.26
C ARG A 149 -9.55 2.47 -45.11
N SER A 150 -9.05 1.26 -45.35
CA SER A 150 -8.74 0.30 -44.30
C SER A 150 -7.77 0.95 -43.31
N SER A 151 -8.31 1.37 -42.16
CA SER A 151 -7.50 1.71 -40.99
C SER A 151 -7.59 0.51 -40.06
N PRO A 152 -6.47 -0.11 -39.64
CA PRO A 152 -6.52 -1.20 -38.67
C PRO A 152 -7.01 -0.59 -37.36
N THR A 153 -8.24 -0.90 -36.98
CA THR A 153 -8.73 -0.60 -35.63
C THR A 153 -7.83 -1.39 -34.68
N SER A 154 -6.98 -0.67 -33.96
CA SER A 154 -6.22 -1.21 -32.85
C SER A 154 -7.21 -1.93 -31.94
N HIS A 155 -7.11 -3.25 -31.95
CA HIS A 155 -7.76 -4.19 -31.06
C HIS A 155 -7.19 -3.96 -29.67
N LEU A 156 -7.55 -2.83 -29.06
CA LEU A 156 -7.47 -2.57 -27.63
C LEU A 156 -8.73 -3.20 -27.04
N ASP A 157 -8.87 -4.51 -27.21
CA ASP A 157 -9.78 -5.28 -26.37
C ASP A 157 -9.17 -5.21 -24.99
N GLU A 158 -9.80 -4.41 -24.14
CA GLU A 158 -10.16 -4.81 -22.78
C GLU A 158 -9.13 -5.74 -22.10
N ASP A 159 -7.91 -5.24 -21.86
CA ASP A 159 -6.98 -5.81 -20.87
C ASP A 159 -7.50 -5.50 -19.44
N GLU A 160 -8.75 -5.87 -19.17
CA GLU A 160 -9.30 -5.96 -17.83
C GLU A 160 -8.77 -7.26 -17.21
N VAL A 161 -7.48 -7.27 -16.89
CA VAL A 161 -6.86 -8.35 -16.12
C VAL A 161 -7.26 -8.19 -14.65
N ASP A 162 -8.05 -9.17 -14.17
CA ASP A 162 -8.44 -9.31 -12.78
C ASP A 162 -7.21 -9.31 -11.85
N GLU A 163 -7.36 -8.70 -10.67
CA GLU A 163 -6.33 -8.43 -9.68
C GLU A 163 -5.62 -9.71 -9.21
N VAL A 164 -6.29 -10.87 -9.30
CA VAL A 164 -5.67 -12.19 -9.06
C VAL A 164 -4.47 -12.42 -9.99
N THR A 165 -4.61 -12.00 -11.25
CA THR A 165 -3.54 -12.06 -12.27
C THR A 165 -2.43 -11.06 -11.93
N GLU A 166 -2.77 -9.82 -11.54
CA GLU A 166 -1.77 -8.82 -11.15
C GLU A 166 -0.98 -9.23 -9.90
N ARG A 167 -1.60 -9.95 -8.96
CA ARG A 167 -0.96 -10.51 -7.75
C ARG A 167 -0.01 -11.66 -8.07
N LEU A 168 -0.42 -12.55 -8.97
CA LEU A 168 0.42 -13.61 -9.52
C LEU A 168 1.64 -13.03 -10.24
N GLU A 169 1.45 -11.99 -11.04
CA GLU A 169 2.51 -11.35 -11.81
C GLU A 169 3.54 -10.61 -10.94
N LEU A 170 3.13 -10.04 -9.80
CA LEU A 170 4.03 -9.35 -8.86
C LEU A 170 4.80 -10.30 -7.92
N GLY A 171 4.61 -11.62 -8.04
CA GLY A 171 5.32 -12.61 -7.20
C GLY A 171 4.98 -12.52 -5.71
N LEU A 172 3.82 -11.95 -5.37
CA LEU A 172 3.34 -11.80 -3.99
C LEU A 172 2.44 -12.99 -3.64
N SER A 173 2.97 -14.22 -3.66
CA SER A 173 2.22 -15.37 -3.14
C SER A 173 2.11 -15.24 -1.61
N ALA A 174 0.89 -15.40 -1.11
CA ALA A 174 0.68 -15.76 0.29
C ALA A 174 1.46 -17.04 0.58
N VAL A 175 2.31 -17.02 1.60
CA VAL A 175 2.68 -18.26 2.28
C VAL A 175 1.44 -18.65 3.06
N GLU A 176 0.61 -19.51 2.49
CA GLU A 176 -0.36 -20.25 3.30
C GLU A 176 0.47 -21.15 4.21
N LEU A 177 0.43 -20.85 5.52
CA LEU A 177 0.86 -21.80 6.53
C LEU A 177 -0.16 -22.95 6.50
N ASP A 178 0.22 -24.01 5.80
CA ASP A 178 -0.43 -25.32 5.92
C ASP A 178 -0.16 -25.83 7.34
N ASP A 179 -1.08 -25.53 8.27
CA ASP A 179 -1.17 -26.22 9.55
C ASP A 179 -1.67 -27.65 9.29
N GLY A 180 -0.75 -28.49 8.82
CA GLY A 180 -0.90 -29.93 8.74
C GLY A 180 -0.91 -30.55 10.13
N VAL A 181 -2.02 -30.41 10.86
CA VAL A 181 -2.34 -31.26 12.00
C VAL A 181 -2.70 -32.64 11.45
N THR A 182 -1.70 -33.53 11.44
CA THR A 182 -1.93 -34.97 11.31
C THR A 182 -2.37 -35.52 12.66
N ALA A 183 -3.58 -36.08 12.69
CA ALA A 183 -4.04 -37.06 13.67
C ALA A 183 -4.35 -38.36 12.94
#